data_AF-A0A845AG19-F1
#
_entry.id   AF-A0A845AG19-F1
#
_cell.length_a   1.000
_cell.length_b   1.000
_cell.length_c   1.000
_cell.angle_alpha   90.00
_cell.angle_beta   90.00
_cell.angle_gamma   90.00
#
_symmetry.space_group_name_H-M   'P 1'
#
loop_
_entity.id
_entity.type
_entity.pdbx_description
1 polymer ?
#
loop_
_entity_poly.entity_id
_entity_poly.type
_entity_poly.pdbx_seq_one_letter_code
_entity_poly.pdbx_strand_id
1 'polypeptide(L)'
;MAKLLDRIVDASSDSVVKAYEQRIAKLEREKLVWQEKSAKLGKPKHTFSEMFEHTLRFLANPSKLWENGDIIGRRTTLRLLFSGHLVYCRNEGFRTPETSNVFKALGEFSVSGKAMAETEGFEPSVPG
;
A
#
# COMPACT_ATOMS: atom_id res chain seq x y z
N MET A 1 22.92 3.75 31.94
CA MET A 1 22.83 5.03 31.19
C MET A 1 23.45 6.23 31.90
N ALA A 2 23.44 6.34 33.24
CA ALA A 2 23.97 7.52 33.97
C ALA A 2 25.48 7.78 33.77
N LYS A 3 26.30 6.73 33.73
CA LYS A 3 27.78 6.82 33.63
C LYS A 3 28.30 7.38 32.30
N LEU A 4 27.47 7.41 31.26
CA LEU A 4 27.79 7.98 29.95
C LEU A 4 27.49 9.49 29.92
N LEU A 5 26.41 9.91 30.58
CA LEU A 5 26.03 11.31 30.70
C LEU A 5 26.99 12.08 31.60
N ASP A 6 27.40 11.53 32.75
CA ASP A 6 28.44 12.14 33.61
C ASP A 6 29.76 12.32 32.85
N ARG A 7 30.15 11.34 32.04
CA ARG A 7 31.39 11.41 31.23
C ARG A 7 31.30 12.41 30.08
N ILE A 8 30.11 12.70 29.56
CA ILE A 8 29.85 13.70 28.52
C ILE A 8 29.84 15.11 29.13
N VAL A 9 29.32 15.24 30.36
CA VAL A 9 29.38 16.49 31.15
C VAL A 9 30.83 16.83 31.52
N ASP A 10 31.61 15.84 31.97
CA ASP A 10 33.03 16.00 32.30
C ASP A 10 33.92 16.18 31.05
N ALA A 11 33.54 15.61 29.90
CA ALA A 11 34.22 15.78 28.62
C ALA A 11 33.64 16.94 27.80
N SER A 12 33.43 18.09 28.45
CA SER A 12 33.17 19.40 27.84
C SER A 12 34.39 19.90 27.04
N SER A 13 34.95 19.05 26.17
CA SER A 13 35.93 19.46 25.19
C SER A 13 35.19 20.25 24.12
N ASP A 14 35.74 21.42 23.76
CA ASP A 14 35.30 22.22 22.62
C ASP A 14 35.04 21.37 21.36
N SER A 15 35.75 20.25 21.22
CA SER A 15 35.58 19.30 20.12
C SER A 15 34.18 18.66 20.07
N VAL A 16 33.60 18.30 21.22
CA VAL A 16 32.28 17.66 21.28
C VAL A 16 31.19 18.69 21.03
N VAL A 17 31.32 19.89 21.62
CA VAL A 17 30.40 21.02 21.36
C VAL A 17 30.37 21.37 19.88
N LYS A 18 31.54 21.52 19.24
CA LYS A 18 31.64 21.78 17.80
C LYS A 18 31.02 20.67 16.94
N ALA A 19 31.20 19.40 17.31
CA ALA A 19 30.59 18.29 16.59
C ALA A 19 29.05 18.31 16.69
N TYR A 20 28.50 18.67 17.86
CA TYR A 20 27.06 18.85 18.04
C TYR A 20 26.53 20.06 17.26
N GLU A 21 27.20 21.20 17.32
CA GLU A 21 26.83 22.39 16.53
C GLU A 21 26.81 22.08 15.02
N GLN A 22 27.81 21.36 14.52
CA GLN A 22 27.83 20.90 13.12
C GLN A 22 26.66 19.97 12.81
N ARG A 23 26.29 19.07 13.73
CA ARG A 23 25.15 18.18 13.56
C ARG A 23 23.83 18.92 13.58
N ILE A 24 23.67 19.90 14.47
CA ILE A 24 22.51 20.79 14.55
C ILE A 24 22.37 21.56 13.24
N ALA A 25 23.44 22.23 12.80
CA ALA A 25 23.45 22.98 11.53
C ALA A 25 23.13 22.09 10.31
N LYS A 26 23.55 20.81 10.33
CA LYS A 26 23.18 19.84 9.30
C LYS A 26 21.69 19.53 9.33
N LEU A 27 21.13 19.23 10.50
CA LEU A 27 19.71 18.91 10.66
C LEU A 27 18.80 20.10 10.33
N GLU A 28 19.23 21.32 10.65
CA GLU A 28 18.51 22.54 10.28
C GLU A 28 18.44 22.73 8.77
N ARG A 29 19.56 22.50 8.06
CA ARG A 29 19.57 22.50 6.59
C ARG A 29 18.66 21.42 6.02
N GLU A 30 18.71 20.20 6.55
CA GLU A 30 17.82 19.11 6.11
C GLU A 30 16.36 19.45 6.35
N LYS A 31 16.02 20.02 7.52
CA LYS A 31 14.67 20.47 7.85
C LYS A 31 14.17 21.52 6.86
N LEU A 32 15.00 22.51 6.50
CA LEU A 32 14.65 23.51 5.49
C LEU A 32 14.38 22.86 4.12
N VAL A 33 15.22 21.92 3.69
CA VAL A 33 15.01 21.17 2.44
C VAL A 33 13.70 20.38 2.48
N TRP A 34 13.39 19.73 3.60
CA TRP A 34 12.13 18.99 3.76
C TRP A 34 10.91 19.92 3.79
N GLN A 35 11.01 21.08 4.43
CA GLN A 35 9.97 22.09 4.43
C GLN A 35 9.73 22.64 3.02
N GLU A 36 10.79 22.91 2.27
CA GLU A 36 10.68 23.36 0.87
C GLU A 36 10.05 22.28 -0.02
N LYS A 37 10.50 21.02 0.11
CA LYS A 37 9.90 19.88 -0.60
C LYS A 37 8.42 19.72 -0.26
N SER A 38 8.07 19.83 1.02
CA SER A 38 6.69 19.76 1.50
C SER A 38 5.85 20.92 0.99
N ALA A 39 6.40 22.12 0.90
CA ALA A 39 5.72 23.28 0.32
C ALA A 39 5.52 23.13 -1.20
N LYS A 40 6.45 22.47 -1.91
CA LYS A 40 6.33 22.13 -3.34
C LYS A 40 5.35 21.00 -3.61
N LEU A 41 5.19 20.07 -2.67
CA LEU A 41 4.12 19.08 -2.68
C LEU A 41 2.79 19.83 -2.52
N GLY A 42 2.07 20.01 -3.64
CA GLY A 42 0.76 20.65 -3.63
C GLY A 42 -0.19 19.99 -2.63
N LYS A 43 -1.19 20.75 -2.16
CA LYS A 43 -2.21 20.21 -1.27
C LYS A 43 -2.98 19.10 -2.01
N PRO A 44 -3.18 17.91 -1.40
CA PRO A 44 -3.95 16.87 -2.04
C PRO A 44 -5.37 17.37 -2.28
N LYS A 45 -5.90 17.06 -3.48
CA LYS A 45 -7.25 17.50 -3.90
C LYS A 45 -8.36 16.92 -3.01
N HIS A 46 -8.07 15.79 -2.38
CA HIS A 46 -8.97 15.04 -1.50
C HIS A 46 -8.26 14.71 -0.20
N THR A 47 -9.04 14.51 0.86
CA THR A 47 -8.47 14.04 2.12
C THR A 47 -7.97 12.60 1.97
N PHE A 48 -7.05 12.18 2.84
CA PHE A 48 -6.58 10.80 2.85
C PHE A 48 -7.73 9.81 3.01
N SER A 49 -8.72 10.12 3.88
CA SER A 49 -9.88 9.27 4.12
C SER A 49 -10.74 9.09 2.87
N GLU A 50 -11.03 10.17 2.14
CA GLU A 50 -11.80 10.10 0.88
C GLU A 50 -11.08 9.26 -0.18
N MET A 51 -9.77 9.48 -0.35
CA MET A 51 -8.97 8.70 -1.30
C MET A 51 -8.96 7.22 -0.93
N PHE A 52 -8.78 6.92 0.36
CA PHE A 52 -8.76 5.55 0.87
C PHE A 52 -10.11 4.84 0.70
N GLU A 53 -11.22 5.53 0.99
CA GLU A 53 -12.55 4.97 0.77
C GLU A 53 -12.80 4.68 -0.72
N HIS A 54 -12.42 5.61 -1.60
CA HIS A 54 -12.56 5.43 -3.04
C HIS A 54 -11.71 4.28 -3.58
N THR A 55 -10.46 4.14 -3.12
CA THR A 55 -9.59 3.04 -3.54
C THR A 55 -10.14 1.70 -3.03
N LEU A 56 -10.58 1.61 -1.78
CA LEU A 56 -11.20 0.38 -1.26
C LEU A 56 -12.49 0.02 -2.00
N ARG A 57 -13.35 1.00 -2.29
CA ARG A 57 -14.58 0.77 -3.08
C ARG A 57 -14.25 0.25 -4.48
N PHE A 58 -13.19 0.77 -5.10
CA PHE A 58 -12.70 0.26 -6.37
C PHE A 58 -12.16 -1.17 -6.26
N LEU A 59 -11.32 -1.46 -5.26
CA LEU A 59 -10.76 -2.80 -5.05
C LEU A 59 -11.85 -3.84 -4.77
N ALA A 60 -12.91 -3.45 -4.06
CA ALA A 60 -14.06 -4.33 -3.79
C ALA A 60 -14.86 -4.68 -5.05
N ASN A 61 -15.00 -3.74 -5.98
CA ASN A 61 -15.68 -4.00 -7.24
C ASN A 61 -15.11 -3.14 -8.40
N PRO A 62 -14.10 -3.67 -9.12
CA PRO A 62 -13.51 -2.97 -10.26
C PRO A 62 -14.40 -2.96 -11.50
N SER A 63 -15.38 -3.87 -11.63
CA SER A 63 -16.28 -3.92 -12.80
C SER A 63 -17.19 -2.68 -12.88
N LYS A 64 -17.55 -2.09 -11.74
CA LYS A 64 -18.32 -0.84 -11.68
C LYS A 64 -17.66 0.31 -12.44
N LEU A 65 -16.33 0.43 -12.36
CA LEU A 65 -15.60 1.46 -13.11
C LEU A 65 -15.48 1.11 -14.59
N TRP A 66 -15.44 -0.18 -14.93
CA TRP A 66 -15.42 -0.64 -16.31
C TRP A 66 -16.75 -0.39 -17.04
N GLU A 67 -17.86 -0.71 -16.41
CA GLU A 67 -19.21 -0.59 -17.00
C GLU A 67 -19.63 0.87 -17.16
N ASN A 68 -19.47 1.66 -16.08
CA ASN A 68 -19.96 3.04 -16.02
C ASN A 68 -18.92 4.08 -16.46
N GLY A 69 -17.65 3.68 -16.63
CA GLY A 69 -16.56 4.58 -16.98
C GLY A 69 -16.50 4.91 -18.46
N ASP A 70 -15.93 6.08 -18.76
CA ASP A 70 -15.51 6.45 -20.11
C ASP A 70 -14.29 5.62 -20.56
N ILE A 71 -13.80 5.87 -21.79
CA ILE A 71 -12.65 5.13 -22.35
C ILE A 71 -11.41 5.27 -21.44
N ILE A 72 -11.23 6.44 -20.82
CA ILE A 72 -10.11 6.70 -19.90
C ILE A 72 -10.28 5.87 -18.62
N GLY A 73 -11.48 5.86 -18.03
CA GLY A 73 -11.83 5.04 -16.89
C GLY A 73 -11.57 3.56 -17.16
N ARG A 74 -12.06 3.02 -18.28
CA ARG A 74 -11.83 1.63 -18.70
C ARG A 74 -10.35 1.30 -18.84
N ARG A 75 -9.57 2.16 -19.49
CA ARG A 75 -8.12 1.97 -19.65
C ARG A 75 -7.39 2.04 -18.30
N THR A 76 -7.86 2.88 -17.40
CA THR A 76 -7.33 3.00 -16.04
C THR A 76 -7.63 1.75 -15.23
N THR A 77 -8.86 1.21 -15.32
CA THR A 77 -9.22 -0.07 -14.70
C THR A 77 -8.29 -1.19 -15.14
N LEU A 78 -8.03 -1.33 -16.44
CA LEU A 78 -7.12 -2.36 -16.95
C LEU A 78 -5.69 -2.20 -16.43
N ARG A 79 -5.18 -0.97 -16.35
CA ARG A 79 -3.85 -0.66 -15.81
C ARG A 79 -3.72 -0.94 -14.32
N LEU A 80 -4.80 -0.80 -13.55
CA LEU A 80 -4.81 -1.07 -12.12
C LEU A 80 -4.98 -2.56 -11.81
N LEU A 81 -5.77 -3.27 -12.64
CA LEU A 81 -6.10 -4.67 -12.44
C LEU A 81 -4.94 -5.60 -12.85
N PHE A 82 -4.23 -5.25 -13.92
CA PHE A 82 -3.17 -6.08 -14.51
C PHE A 82 -1.80 -5.42 -14.36
N SER A 83 -0.78 -6.24 -14.15
CA SER A 83 0.62 -5.80 -14.07
C SER A 83 1.23 -5.44 -15.43
N GLY A 84 0.63 -5.92 -16.52
CA GLY A 84 1.12 -5.70 -17.89
C GLY A 84 0.00 -5.68 -18.93
N HIS A 85 0.38 -5.64 -20.20
CA HIS A 85 -0.56 -5.66 -21.31
C HIS A 85 -1.24 -7.03 -21.45
N LEU A 86 -2.54 -7.01 -21.76
CA LEU A 86 -3.31 -8.21 -22.10
C LEU A 86 -2.82 -8.76 -23.43
N VAL A 87 -2.28 -9.98 -23.41
CA VAL A 87 -1.85 -10.69 -24.60
C VAL A 87 -3.04 -11.43 -25.20
N TYR A 88 -3.29 -11.18 -26.49
CA TYR A 88 -4.35 -11.83 -27.24
C TYR A 88 -3.76 -12.73 -28.33
N CYS A 89 -4.23 -13.98 -28.38
CA CYS A 89 -3.93 -14.91 -29.46
C CYS A 89 -5.23 -15.22 -30.22
N ARG A 90 -5.27 -15.00 -31.54
CA ARG A 90 -6.49 -15.13 -32.35
C ARG A 90 -7.17 -16.50 -32.24
N ASN A 91 -6.39 -17.57 -32.03
CA ASN A 91 -6.89 -18.94 -31.98
C ASN A 91 -7.17 -19.42 -30.54
N GLU A 92 -6.66 -18.71 -29.52
CA GLU A 92 -6.71 -19.15 -28.11
C GLU A 92 -7.37 -18.12 -27.18
N GLY A 93 -7.75 -16.96 -27.70
CA GLY A 93 -8.36 -15.87 -26.95
C GLY A 93 -7.36 -15.08 -26.10
N PHE A 94 -7.86 -14.45 -25.04
CA PHE A 94 -7.04 -13.76 -24.04
C PHE A 94 -6.41 -14.79 -23.10
N ARG A 95 -5.08 -14.73 -22.95
CA ARG A 95 -4.36 -15.53 -21.96
C ARG A 95 -4.72 -15.09 -20.54
N THR A 96 -4.50 -15.96 -19.54
CA THR A 96 -4.59 -15.60 -18.11
C THR A 96 -3.60 -14.46 -17.83
N PRO A 97 -4.08 -13.23 -17.62
CA PRO A 97 -3.20 -12.10 -17.43
C PRO A 97 -2.69 -12.05 -16.00
N GLU A 98 -1.43 -11.63 -15.85
CA GLU A 98 -0.83 -11.40 -14.53
C GLU A 98 -1.51 -10.22 -13.84
N THR A 99 -2.26 -10.51 -12.78
CA THR A 99 -2.91 -9.49 -11.95
C THR A 99 -1.89 -8.61 -11.24
N SER A 100 -2.28 -7.38 -10.88
CA SER A 100 -1.41 -6.49 -10.13
C SER A 100 -1.17 -7.01 -8.71
N ASN A 101 -0.06 -6.59 -8.09
CA ASN A 101 0.35 -7.06 -6.76
C ASN A 101 -0.72 -6.86 -5.69
N VAL A 102 -1.54 -5.81 -5.82
CA VAL A 102 -2.65 -5.56 -4.89
C VAL A 102 -3.67 -6.69 -4.95
N PHE A 103 -4.07 -7.12 -6.15
CA PHE A 103 -5.02 -8.23 -6.32
C PHE A 103 -4.39 -9.60 -6.01
N LYS A 104 -3.07 -9.77 -6.22
CA LYS A 104 -2.36 -10.97 -5.77
C LYS A 104 -2.41 -11.11 -4.25
N ALA A 105 -2.06 -10.05 -3.52
CA ALA A 105 -2.16 -10.02 -2.06
C ALA A 105 -3.60 -10.24 -1.57
N LEU A 106 -4.61 -9.62 -2.22
CA LEU A 106 -6.02 -9.86 -1.90
C LEU A 106 -6.45 -11.32 -2.15
N GLY A 107 -5.91 -11.95 -3.20
CA GLY A 107 -6.14 -13.35 -3.51
C GLY A 107 -5.61 -14.30 -2.44
N GLU A 108 -4.46 -14.01 -1.84
CA GLU A 108 -3.88 -14.80 -0.74
C GLU A 108 -4.81 -14.89 0.46
N PHE A 109 -5.51 -13.79 0.81
CA PHE A 109 -6.51 -13.80 1.91
C PHE A 109 -7.73 -14.68 1.59
N SER A 110 -8.05 -14.90 0.31
CA SER A 110 -9.19 -15.73 -0.10
C SER A 110 -8.94 -17.24 0.00
N VAL A 111 -7.69 -17.66 0.25
CA VAL A 111 -7.26 -19.07 0.30
C VAL A 111 -7.39 -19.68 1.70
N SER A 112 -7.70 -18.90 2.74
CA SER A 112 -7.87 -19.41 4.09
C SER A 112 -9.23 -20.10 4.29
N GLY A 113 -9.26 -21.41 4.01
CA GLY A 113 -10.28 -22.33 4.53
C GLY A 113 -11.36 -22.73 3.55
N LYS A 114 -11.06 -23.75 2.73
CA LYS A 114 -12.09 -24.60 2.11
C LYS A 114 -11.81 -26.06 2.42
N ALA A 115 -11.98 -26.43 3.69
CA ALA A 115 -12.34 -27.80 4.01
C ALA A 115 -13.87 -27.87 3.88
N MET A 116 -14.37 -28.71 2.98
CA MET A 116 -15.78 -29.05 2.94
C MET A 116 -16.11 -29.79 4.23
N ALA A 117 -17.17 -29.40 4.95
CA ALA A 117 -17.65 -30.20 6.07
C ALA A 117 -18.08 -31.57 5.53
N GLU A 118 -17.71 -32.64 6.24
CA GLU A 118 -18.17 -33.99 5.91
C GLU A 118 -19.71 -34.04 5.98
N THR A 119 -20.33 -34.73 5.02
CA THR A 119 -21.78 -34.79 4.84
C THR A 119 -22.53 -35.49 5.98
N GLU A 120 -21.84 -36.24 6.84
CA GLU A 120 -22.47 -36.95 7.96
C GLU A 120 -22.73 -36.01 9.14
N GLY A 121 -24.00 -35.67 9.35
CA GLY A 121 -24.47 -34.88 10.50
C GLY A 121 -25.29 -33.63 10.15
N PHE A 122 -25.44 -33.28 8.87
CA PHE A 122 -26.28 -32.15 8.46
C PHE A 122 -27.78 -32.48 8.43
N GLU A 123 -28.14 -33.76 8.32
CA GLU A 123 -29.51 -34.23 8.48
C GLU A 123 -29.54 -35.33 9.55
N PRO A 124 -30.40 -35.24 10.58
CA PRO A 124 -30.58 -36.32 11.53
C PRO A 124 -31.23 -37.52 10.81
N SER A 125 -30.58 -38.69 10.87
CA SER A 125 -31.15 -39.94 10.39
C SER A 125 -32.44 -40.23 11.15
N VAL A 126 -33.57 -40.09 10.47
CA VAL A 126 -34.88 -40.45 11.02
C VAL A 126 -34.93 -41.98 11.09
N PRO A 127 -35.08 -42.60 12.28
CA PRO A 127 -35.34 -44.03 12.36
C PRO A 127 -36.79 -44.28 11.96
N GLY A 128 -36.99 -45.18 10.99
CA GLY A 128 -38.29 -45.74 10.63
C GLY A 128 -38.71 -46.88 11.56
#